data_AF-A0A221K5A5-F1
#
_entry.id   AF-A0A221K5A5-F1
#
_cell.length_a   1.000
_cell.length_b   1.000
_cell.length_c   1.000
_cell.angle_alpha   90.00
_cell.angle_beta   90.00
_cell.angle_gamma   90.00
#
_symmetry.space_group_name_H-M   'P 1'
#
loop_
_entity.id
_entity.type
_entity.pdbx_description
1 polymer ?
#
loop_
_entity_poly.entity_id
_entity_poly.type
_entity_poly.pdbx_seq_one_letter_code
_entity_poly.pdbx_strand_id
1 'polypeptide(L)' 'MSRPAAPSMPTPKQVREARDMVLSIDPNAKILRVGPDGVTFSYDGGGPAGPMNSWEGKPFSAEDDDE' A
#
# COMPACT_ATOMS: atom_id res chain seq x y z
N MET A 1 -3.51 6.60 -32.74
CA MET A 1 -3.69 6.18 -31.34
C MET A 1 -2.70 6.95 -30.48
N SER A 2 -3.19 7.80 -29.58
CA SER A 2 -2.35 8.54 -28.63
C SER A 2 -1.71 7.54 -27.68
N ARG A 3 -0.37 7.47 -27.65
CA ARG A 3 0.35 6.66 -26.66
C ARG A 3 -0.08 7.16 -25.27
N PRO A 4 -0.40 6.27 -24.29
CA PRO A 4 -0.59 6.72 -22.92
C PRO A 4 0.69 7.47 -22.52
N ALA A 5 0.51 8.69 -22.02
CA ALA A 5 1.64 9.47 -21.50
C ALA A 5 2.39 8.57 -20.52
N ALA A 6 3.71 8.43 -20.72
CA ALA A 6 4.53 7.64 -19.80
C ALA A 6 4.20 8.11 -18.37
N PRO A 7 4.00 7.18 -17.41
CA PRO A 7 3.67 7.58 -16.06
C PRO A 7 4.70 8.60 -15.59
N SER A 8 4.22 9.79 -15.21
CA SER A 8 5.10 10.87 -14.82
C SER A 8 5.95 10.38 -13.64
N MET A 9 7.27 10.46 -13.77
CA MET A 9 8.14 10.14 -12.65
C MET A 9 7.73 10.97 -11.43
N PRO A 10 7.69 10.37 -10.22
CA PRO A 10 7.41 11.11 -9.01
C PRO A 10 8.39 12.28 -8.87
N THR A 11 7.88 13.45 -8.52
CA THR A 11 8.74 14.59 -8.24
C THR A 11 9.54 14.35 -6.96
N PRO A 12 10.73 14.97 -6.81
CA PRO A 12 11.51 14.85 -5.58
C PRO A 12 10.75 15.26 -4.32
N LYS A 13 9.79 16.20 -4.44
CA LYS A 13 8.92 16.62 -3.34
C LYS A 13 7.99 15.48 -2.91
N GLN A 14 7.33 14.82 -3.85
CA GLN A 14 6.43 13.69 -3.58
C GLN A 14 7.17 12.51 -2.93
N VAL A 15 8.42 12.25 -3.33
CA VAL A 15 9.24 11.20 -2.71
C VAL A 15 9.56 11.52 -1.24
N ARG A 16 9.83 12.79 -0.92
CA ARG A 16 10.09 13.24 0.46
C ARG A 16 8.83 13.15 1.32
N GLU A 17 7.70 13.65 0.82
CA GLU A 17 6.43 13.57 1.54
C GLU A 17 6.00 12.13 1.81
N ALA A 18 6.15 11.24 0.81
CA ALA A 18 5.91 9.80 0.97
C ALA A 18 6.79 9.20 2.08
N ARG A 19 8.06 9.59 2.14
CA ARG A 19 8.97 9.15 3.18
C ARG A 19 8.57 9.63 4.56
N ASP A 20 8.25 10.91 4.69
CA ASP A 20 7.88 11.48 5.99
C ASP A 20 6.58 10.86 6.52
N MET A 21 5.61 10.56 5.65
CA MET A 21 4.40 9.84 6.01
C MET A 21 4.66 8.38 6.43
N VAL A 22 5.54 7.66 5.72
CA VAL A 22 5.88 6.28 6.08
C VAL A 22 6.59 6.23 7.43
N LEU A 23 7.53 7.16 7.67
CA LEU A 23 8.27 7.25 8.93
C LEU A 23 7.42 7.74 10.11
N SER A 24 6.35 8.50 9.87
CA SER A 24 5.41 8.90 10.94
C SER A 24 4.53 7.75 11.41
N ILE A 25 4.29 6.75 10.56
CA ILE A 25 3.56 5.54 10.89
C ILE A 25 4.48 4.53 11.60
N ASP A 26 5.67 4.30 11.04
CA ASP A 26 6.68 3.46 11.68
C ASP A 26 8.10 3.98 11.33
N PRO A 27 8.89 4.38 12.33
CA PRO A 27 10.25 4.84 12.10
C PRO A 27 11.19 3.75 11.55
N ASN A 28 10.81 2.47 11.64
CA ASN A 28 11.58 1.33 11.12
C ASN A 28 11.17 0.89 9.70
N ALA A 29 10.21 1.57 9.07
CA ALA A 29 9.77 1.25 7.72
C ALA A 29 10.79 1.69 6.66
N LYS A 30 11.08 0.79 5.71
CA LYS A 30 11.96 1.03 4.56
C LYS A 30 11.15 1.14 3.28
N ILE A 31 11.23 2.28 2.59
CA ILE A 31 10.58 2.46 1.30
C ILE A 31 11.37 1.71 0.22
N LEU A 32 10.67 0.83 -0.51
CA LEU A 32 11.22 0.06 -1.63
C LEU A 32 10.95 0.74 -2.97
N ARG A 33 9.76 1.34 -3.15
CA ARG A 33 9.36 1.97 -4.41
C ARG A 33 8.37 3.11 -4.19
N VAL A 34 8.51 4.18 -4.96
CA VAL A 34 7.51 5.25 -5.11
C VAL A 34 7.17 5.34 -6.60
N GLY A 35 5.90 5.25 -6.95
CA GLY A 35 5.44 5.25 -8.34
C GLY A 35 4.02 5.77 -8.49
N PRO A 36 3.50 5.81 -9.72
CA PRO A 36 2.12 6.22 -10.00
C PRO A 36 1.09 5.32 -9.29
N ASP A 37 1.45 4.06 -9.04
CA ASP A 37 0.62 3.07 -8.35
C ASP A 37 0.62 3.25 -6.81
N GLY A 38 1.48 4.12 -6.28
CA GLY A 38 1.61 4.39 -4.84
C GLY A 38 3.01 4.17 -4.26
N VAL A 39 3.07 3.94 -2.94
CA VAL A 39 4.31 3.76 -2.17
C VAL A 39 4.36 2.33 -1.64
N THR A 40 5.43 1.60 -1.95
CA THR A 40 5.72 0.27 -1.40
C THR A 40 6.79 0.38 -0.34
N PHE A 41 6.53 -0.11 0.87
CA PHE A 41 7.49 -0.15 1.98
C PHE A 41 7.50 -1.52 2.66
N SER A 42 8.57 -1.81 3.39
CA SER A 42 8.79 -3.02 4.18
C SER A 42 9.11 -2.64 5.62
N TYR A 43 8.62 -3.42 6.57
CA TYR A 43 8.95 -3.27 7.99
C TYR A 43 10.06 -4.27 8.36
N ASP A 44 11.15 -3.81 8.99
CA ASP A 44 12.19 -4.70 9.53
C ASP A 44 11.66 -5.38 10.81
N GLY A 45 10.87 -6.43 10.63
CA GLY A 45 10.19 -7.10 11.74
C GLY A 45 9.29 -8.24 11.30
N GLY A 46 9.79 -9.11 10.41
CA GLY A 46 9.24 -10.46 10.18
C GLY A 46 7.74 -10.56 9.95
N GLY A 47 7.30 -10.32 8.71
CA GLY A 47 6.02 -10.82 8.24
C GLY A 47 5.59 -10.20 6.92
N PRO A 48 4.99 -10.98 5.98
CA PRO A 48 4.30 -10.38 4.85
C PRO A 48 3.22 -9.42 5.37
N ALA A 49 2.81 -8.49 4.51
CA ALA A 49 1.63 -7.63 4.66
C ALA A 49 0.64 -8.15 5.72
N GLY A 50 0.28 -7.29 6.70
CA GLY A 50 -0.75 -7.57 7.69
C GLY A 50 -1.94 -8.30 7.04
N PRO A 51 -2.54 -9.27 7.74
CA PRO A 51 -3.03 -10.51 7.17
C PRO A 51 -3.91 -10.26 5.92
N MET A 52 -3.27 -10.26 4.75
CA MET A 52 -3.97 -10.21 3.46
C MET A 52 -4.76 -11.51 3.23
N ASN A 53 -4.53 -12.51 4.08
CA ASN A 53 -5.25 -13.77 4.17
C ASN A 53 -6.34 -13.77 5.25
N SER A 54 -6.65 -12.64 5.93
CA SER A 54 -7.80 -12.59 6.86
C SER A 54 -9.14 -12.39 6.13
N TRP A 55 -9.18 -12.31 4.80
CA TRP A 55 -10.44 -12.34 4.04
C TRP A 55 -10.51 -13.48 3.03
N GLU A 56 -9.39 -14.11 2.69
CA GLU A 56 -9.38 -15.29 1.82
C GLU A 56 -10.02 -16.48 2.56
N GLY A 57 -11.30 -16.72 2.30
CA GLY A 57 -12.03 -17.89 2.80
C GLY A 57 -13.10 -17.62 3.86
N LYS A 58 -13.39 -16.36 4.21
CA LYS A 58 -14.59 -16.04 4.99
C LYS A 58 -15.75 -15.82 4.01
N PRO A 59 -16.82 -16.63 4.03
CA PRO A 59 -18.03 -16.24 3.34
C PRO A 59 -18.45 -14.87 3.89
N PHE A 60 -18.86 -13.97 3.00
CA PHE A 60 -19.52 -12.75 3.40
C PHE A 60 -20.72 -13.18 4.25
N SER A 61 -20.66 -13.02 5.57
CA SER A 61 -21.82 -13.27 6.43
C SER A 61 -22.79 -12.13 6.22
N ALA A 62 -23.59 -12.25 5.17
CA ALA A 62 -24.72 -11.41 4.85
C ALA A 62 -25.91 -12.35 4.60
N GLU A 63 -26.29 -13.08 5.65
CA GLU A 63 -27.56 -13.82 5.75
C GLU A 63 -28.07 -13.50 7.16
N ASP A 64 -28.86 -12.42 7.29
CA ASP A 64 -30.33 -12.42 7.31
C ASP A 64 -30.87 -12.90 8.66
N ASP A 65 -31.13 -11.90 9.50
CA ASP A 65 -31.95 -11.94 10.72
C ASP A 65 -33.42 -12.09 10.28
N ASP A 66 -33.83 -13.32 9.95
CA ASP A 66 -35.24 -13.68 9.71
C ASP A 66 -35.43 -15.15 10.10
N GLU A 67 -35.82 -15.40 11.36
CA GLU A 67 -36.99 -16.23 11.76
C GLU A 67 -37.18 -16.26 13.29
#